data_AF-A0A4Y2NY71-F1
#
_entry.id   AF-A0A4Y2NY71-F1
#
_cell.length_a   1.000
_cell.length_b   1.000
_cell.length_c   1.000
_cell.angle_alpha   90.00
_cell.angle_beta   90.00
_cell.angle_gamma   90.00
#
_symmetry.space_group_name_H-M   'P 1'
#
loop_
_entity.id
_entity.type
_entity.pdbx_description
1 polymer ?
#
loop_
_entity_poly.entity_id
_entity_poly.type
_entity_poly.pdbx_seq_one_letter_code
_entity_poly.pdbx_strand_id
1 'polypeptide(L)'
;MSLRVDYIEYSNELASKFGAKPNLLKLLITDTGLFLRVLFGPSLPFQYRLQEPHCWDGARKAIIESKDRVSWTIQDLNASKNIFQKFIKKVLGFFFL
;
A
#
# COMPACT_ATOMS: atom_id res chain seq x y z
N MET A 1 -28.92 5.42 16.06
CA MET A 1 -28.23 4.51 15.12
C MET A 1 -26.93 5.18 14.68
N SER A 2 -25.76 4.59 14.94
CA SER A 2 -24.48 5.15 14.49
C SER A 2 -24.09 4.58 13.12
N LEU A 3 -23.67 5.42 12.18
CA LEU A 3 -23.14 5.03 10.86
C LEU A 3 -21.73 4.40 10.92
N ARG A 4 -21.27 3.97 12.10
CA ARG A 4 -19.91 3.45 12.31
C ARG A 4 -19.92 1.95 12.04
N VAL A 5 -19.04 1.51 11.15
CA VAL A 5 -18.88 0.10 10.79
C VAL A 5 -17.40 -0.21 10.64
N ASP A 6 -17.00 -1.42 11.00
CA ASP A 6 -15.64 -1.90 10.79
C ASP A 6 -15.35 -2.09 9.31
N TYR A 7 -14.40 -1.30 8.80
CA TYR A 7 -14.11 -1.21 7.37
C TYR A 7 -13.75 -2.55 6.74
N ILE A 8 -12.91 -3.36 7.41
CA ILE A 8 -12.44 -4.64 6.88
C ILE A 8 -13.59 -5.64 6.79
N GLU A 9 -14.39 -5.75 7.85
CA GLU A 9 -15.53 -6.67 7.90
C GLU A 9 -16.58 -6.27 6.86
N TYR A 10 -16.95 -4.99 6.82
CA TYR A 10 -17.89 -4.44 5.85
C TYR A 10 -17.45 -4.70 4.41
N SER A 11 -16.19 -4.38 4.10
CA SER A 11 -15.65 -4.54 2.74
C SER A 11 -15.57 -6.02 2.34
N ASN A 12 -15.22 -6.91 3.28
CA ASN A 12 -15.18 -8.35 3.05
C ASN A 12 -16.58 -8.95 2.84
N GLU A 13 -17.57 -8.50 3.60
CA GLU A 13 -18.97 -8.92 3.44
C GLU A 13 -19.48 -8.51 2.05
N LEU A 14 -19.22 -7.25 1.66
CA LEU A 14 -19.59 -6.74 0.35
C LEU A 14 -18.89 -7.51 -0.77
N ALA A 15 -17.57 -7.69 -0.67
CA ALA A 15 -16.80 -8.45 -1.66
C ALA A 15 -17.26 -9.91 -1.74
N SER A 16 -17.70 -10.51 -0.62
CA SER A 16 -18.26 -11.87 -0.61
C SER A 16 -19.58 -11.95 -1.39
N LYS A 17 -20.44 -10.93 -1.30
CA LYS A 17 -21.71 -10.87 -2.04
C LYS A 17 -21.49 -10.80 -3.56
N PHE A 18 -20.41 -10.15 -3.99
CA PHE A 18 -20.04 -10.03 -5.40
C PHE A 18 -19.07 -11.12 -5.90
N GLY A 19 -18.61 -12.03 -5.03
CA GLY A 19 -17.61 -13.04 -5.39
C GLY A 19 -16.17 -12.52 -5.56
N ALA A 20 -15.94 -11.23 -5.29
CA ALA A 20 -14.65 -10.56 -5.43
C ALA A 20 -13.70 -10.77 -4.22
N LYS A 21 -14.16 -11.48 -3.17
CA LYS A 21 -13.37 -11.74 -1.96
C LYS A 21 -12.23 -12.72 -2.28
N PRO A 22 -10.96 -12.36 -2.04
CA PRO A 22 -9.84 -13.24 -2.34
C PRO A 22 -9.88 -14.48 -1.46
N ASN A 23 -9.89 -15.66 -2.09
CA ASN A 23 -9.79 -16.94 -1.39
C ASN A 23 -8.38 -17.17 -0.85
N LEU A 24 -8.19 -16.94 0.46
CA LEU A 24 -6.89 -17.02 1.12
C LEU A 24 -6.22 -18.40 1.00
N LEU A 25 -6.97 -19.49 1.09
CA LEU A 25 -6.43 -20.85 0.92
C LEU A 25 -5.94 -21.10 -0.51
N LYS A 26 -6.71 -20.65 -1.52
CA LYS A 26 -6.31 -20.73 -2.92
C LYS A 26 -5.06 -19.89 -3.17
N LEU A 27 -5.02 -18.69 -2.60
CA LEU A 27 -3.90 -17.77 -2.71
C LEU A 27 -2.61 -18.34 -2.08
N LEU A 28 -2.73 -19.03 -0.94
CA LEU A 28 -1.61 -19.71 -0.30
C LEU A 28 -0.99 -20.78 -1.22
N ILE A 29 -1.80 -21.51 -1.97
CA ILE A 29 -1.33 -22.56 -2.87
C ILE A 29 -0.73 -21.96 -4.16
N THR A 30 -1.33 -20.89 -4.71
CA THR A 30 -0.90 -20.31 -5.99
C THR A 30 0.24 -19.31 -5.86
N ASP A 31 0.22 -18.44 -4.85
CA ASP A 31 1.21 -17.37 -4.64
C ASP A 31 1.36 -17.06 -3.14
N THR A 32 2.27 -17.79 -2.49
CA THR A 32 2.59 -17.63 -1.06
C THR A 32 3.08 -16.23 -0.72
N GLY A 33 3.81 -15.57 -1.62
CA GLY A 33 4.32 -14.21 -1.41
C GLY A 33 3.22 -13.15 -1.40
N LEU A 34 2.25 -13.30 -2.30
CA LEU A 34 1.06 -12.44 -2.31
C LEU A 34 0.16 -12.73 -1.09
N PHE A 35 0.01 -14.00 -0.71
CA PHE A 35 -0.73 -14.41 0.48
C PHE A 35 -0.19 -13.73 1.75
N LEU A 36 1.13 -13.79 1.99
CA LEU A 36 1.76 -13.17 3.16
C LEU A 36 1.53 -11.65 3.20
N ARG A 37 1.55 -10.99 2.04
CA ARG A 37 1.28 -9.54 1.93
C ARG A 37 -0.18 -9.19 2.20
N VAL A 38 -1.13 -10.03 1.77
CA VAL A 38 -2.56 -9.79 2.03
C VAL A 38 -2.91 -10.11 3.49
N LEU A 39 -2.27 -11.12 4.09
CA LEU A 39 -2.56 -11.54 5.47
C LEU A 39 -1.88 -10.65 6.52
N PHE A 40 -0.60 -10.33 6.34
CA PHE A 40 0.19 -9.57 7.32
C PHE A 40 0.44 -8.11 6.91
N GLY A 41 0.07 -7.74 5.69
CA GLY A 41 0.21 -6.36 5.20
C GLY A 41 -1.03 -5.51 5.45
N PRO A 42 -1.01 -4.25 4.99
CA PRO A 42 -2.17 -3.38 5.08
C PRO A 42 -3.31 -3.89 4.19
N SER A 43 -4.55 -3.66 4.61
CA SER A 43 -5.72 -3.94 3.77
C SER A 43 -5.77 -2.94 2.61
N LEU A 44 -5.34 -3.40 1.43
CA LEU A 44 -5.30 -2.60 0.21
C LEU A 44 -6.56 -2.85 -0.64
N PRO A 45 -7.19 -1.82 -1.23
CA PRO A 45 -8.37 -2.00 -2.07
C PRO A 45 -8.10 -2.87 -3.31
N PHE A 46 -6.84 -2.97 -3.75
CA PHE A 46 -6.40 -3.83 -4.84
C PHE A 46 -6.68 -5.32 -4.59
N GLN A 47 -6.79 -5.75 -3.33
CA GLN A 47 -7.03 -7.15 -2.96
C GLN A 47 -8.37 -7.69 -3.46
N TYR A 48 -9.37 -6.81 -3.60
CA TYR A 48 -10.71 -7.16 -4.08
C TYR A 48 -10.80 -7.22 -5.62
N ARG A 49 -9.70 -6.92 -6.34
CA ARG A 49 -9.60 -7.07 -7.80
C ARG A 49 -8.63 -8.17 -8.21
N LEU A 50 -8.28 -9.05 -7.27
CA LEU A 50 -7.45 -10.23 -7.55
C LEU A 50 -8.25 -11.41 -8.11
N GLN A 51 -9.58 -11.43 -7.90
CA GLN A 51 -10.46 -12.50 -8.37
C GLN A 51 -11.65 -11.90 -9.15
N GLU A 52 -12.25 -12.75 -9.98
CA GLU A 52 -13.40 -12.46 -10.85
C GLU A 52 -14.63 -12.01 -10.05
N PRO A 53 -15.58 -11.22 -10.62
CA PRO A 53 -15.84 -11.00 -12.06
C PRO A 53 -15.15 -9.81 -12.74
N HIS A 54 -14.37 -9.01 -11.99
CA HIS A 54 -13.71 -7.80 -12.50
C HIS A 54 -12.26 -7.74 -12.02
N CYS A 55 -11.49 -8.78 -12.37
CA CYS A 55 -10.08 -8.81 -12.01
C CYS A 55 -9.32 -7.67 -12.71
N TRP A 56 -8.26 -7.20 -12.05
CA TRP A 56 -7.32 -6.26 -12.65
C TRP A 56 -5.95 -6.91 -12.69
N ASP A 57 -5.40 -7.10 -13.90
CA ASP A 57 -4.09 -7.74 -14.10
C ASP A 57 -2.96 -7.05 -13.31
N GLY A 58 -3.08 -5.73 -13.12
CA GLY A 58 -2.13 -4.93 -12.35
C GLY A 58 -2.27 -5.07 -10.83
N ALA A 59 -3.31 -5.72 -10.30
CA ALA A 59 -3.60 -5.75 -8.86
C ALA A 59 -2.47 -6.38 -8.05
N ARG A 60 -1.92 -7.50 -8.55
CA ARG A 60 -0.77 -8.16 -7.91
C ARG A 60 0.43 -7.23 -7.82
N LYS A 61 0.82 -6.63 -8.94
CA LYS A 61 1.95 -5.69 -9.00
C LYS A 61 1.71 -4.49 -8.07
N ALA A 62 0.49 -3.96 -8.08
CA ALA A 62 0.11 -2.83 -7.23
C ALA A 62 0.22 -3.14 -5.73
N ILE A 63 -0.12 -4.35 -5.29
CA ILE A 63 0.01 -4.78 -3.89
C ILE A 63 1.48 -4.89 -3.51
N ILE A 64 2.29 -5.51 -4.36
CA ILE A 64 3.72 -5.70 -4.13
C ILE A 64 4.46 -4.36 -4.03
N GLU A 65 4.24 -3.47 -4.98
CA GLU A 65 4.91 -2.16 -5.09
C GLU A 65 4.31 -1.10 -4.14
N SER A 66 3.25 -1.43 -3.40
CA SER A 66 2.55 -0.46 -2.53
C SER A 66 3.50 0.20 -1.53
N LYS A 67 4.40 -0.59 -0.93
CA LYS A 67 5.42 -0.10 0.00
C LYS A 67 6.43 0.81 -0.68
N ASP A 68 6.86 0.46 -1.89
CA ASP A 68 7.84 1.22 -2.64
C ASP A 68 7.27 2.58 -3.05
N ARG A 69 6.01 2.64 -3.47
CA ARG A 69 5.29 3.90 -3.78
C ARG A 69 5.21 4.83 -2.59
N VAL A 70 4.91 4.30 -1.41
CA VAL A 70 4.89 5.09 -0.16
C VAL A 70 6.30 5.54 0.22
N SER A 71 7.30 4.67 0.02
CA SER A 71 8.69 5.03 0.34
C SER A 71 9.23 6.12 -0.57
N TRP A 72 8.84 6.13 -1.85
CA TRP A 72 9.27 7.12 -2.83
C TRP A 72 8.84 8.54 -2.43
N THR A 73 7.58 8.71 -2.00
CA THR A 73 7.09 10.03 -1.55
C THR A 73 7.79 10.50 -0.29
N ILE A 74 8.05 9.59 0.66
CA ILE A 74 8.73 9.92 1.92
C ILE A 74 10.21 10.25 1.68
N GLN A 75 10.88 9.50 0.80
CA GLN A 75 12.28 9.72 0.48
C GLN A 75 12.50 11.07 -0.21
N ASP A 76 11.62 11.48 -1.12
CA ASP A 76 11.72 12.78 -1.78
C ASP A 76 11.62 13.95 -0.78
N LEU A 77 10.70 13.85 0.20
CA LEU A 77 10.62 14.81 1.31
C LEU A 77 11.91 14.84 2.15
N ASN A 78 12.52 13.69 2.40
CA ASN A 78 13.78 13.61 3.15
C ASN A 78 14.98 14.09 2.33
N ALA A 79 15.01 13.84 1.02
CA ALA A 79 16.02 14.36 0.10
C ALA A 79 15.97 15.89 0.02
N SER A 80 14.78 16.47 -0.11
CA SER A 80 14.55 17.92 -0.07
C SER A 80 15.03 18.55 1.24
N LYS A 81 14.71 17.95 2.39
CA LYS A 81 15.21 18.40 3.71
C LYS A 81 16.73 18.34 3.79
N ASN A 82 17.35 17.27 3.28
CA ASN A 82 18.81 17.09 3.29
C ASN A 82 19.51 18.12 2.38
N ILE A 83 18.90 18.50 1.25
CA ILE A 83 19.39 19.55 0.34
C ILE A 83 19.29 20.92 1.01
N PHE A 84 18.17 21.23 1.66
CA PHE A 84 17.98 22.48 2.40
C PHE A 84 18.96 22.59 3.58
N GLN A 85 19.19 21.51 4.32
CA GLN A 85 20.21 21.47 5.37
C GLN A 85 21.61 21.68 4.83
N LYS A 86 21.97 21.07 3.69
CA LYS A 86 23.25 21.32 3.02
C LYS A 86 23.37 22.77 2.58
N PHE A 87 22.31 23.36 2.05
CA PHE A 87 22.26 24.76 1.62
C PHE A 87 22.44 25.71 2.81
N ILE A 88 21.67 25.52 3.89
CA ILE A 88 21.79 26.32 5.12
C ILE A 88 23.20 26.20 5.71
N LYS A 89 23.77 24.99 5.82
CA LYS A 89 25.15 24.81 6.29
C LYS A 89 26.17 25.48 5.39
N LYS A 90 25.95 25.49 4.07
CA LYS A 90 26.82 26.17 3.11
C LYS A 90 26.75 27.70 3.27
N VAL A 91 25.56 28.27 3.46
CA VAL A 91 25.37 29.71 3.68
C VAL A 91 25.94 30.13 5.05
N LEU A 92 25.64 29.39 6.12
CA LEU A 92 26.21 29.63 7.45
C LEU A 92 27.73 29.52 7.47
N GLY A 93 28.30 28.51 6.80
CA GLY A 93 29.75 28.36 6.68
C GLY A 93 30.41 29.45 5.84
N PHE A 94 29.67 30.12 4.95
CA PHE A 94 30.14 31.27 4.16
C PHE A 94 30.05 32.59 4.96
N PHE A 95 29.11 32.68 5.89
CA PHE A 95 28.96 33.82 6.81
C PHE A 95 29.84 33.72 8.06
N PHE A 96 30.37 32.53 8.38
CA PHE A 96 31.21 32.27 9.54
C PHE A 96 32.68 31.95 9.16
N LEU A 97 33.10 32.41 7.97
CA LEU A 97 34.52 32.49 7.57
C LEU A 97 34.97 33.96 7.60
#